data_AF-A0A5D0JHJ9-F1
#
_entry.id   AF-A0A5D0JHJ9-F1
#
_cell.length_a   1.000
_cell.length_b   1.000
_cell.length_c   1.000
_cell.angle_alpha   90.00
_cell.angle_beta   90.00
_cell.angle_gamma   90.00
#
_symmetry.space_group_name_H-M   'P 1'
#
loop_
_entity.id
_entity.type
_entity.pdbx_description
1 polymer ?
#
loop_
_entity_poly.entity_id
_entity_poly.type
_entity_poly.pdbx_seq_one_letter_code
_entity_poly.pdbx_strand_id
1 'polypeptide(L)'
;MGQDMNIQKDRIQLYQNQVFVTDNVEGIVPEFLTMLRGVIDSPDIPLNVSRSYLQADGAVKKISSYITRKVADKLKSLFNSNREDFEAKWNDI
;
A
#
# COMPACT_ATOMS: atom_id res chain seq x y z
N MET A 1 8.69 9.98 -31.25
CA MET A 1 9.39 9.90 -29.95
C MET A 1 8.33 9.52 -28.94
N GLY A 2 8.18 8.22 -28.70
CA GLY A 2 7.18 7.72 -27.77
C GLY A 2 7.55 8.24 -26.39
N GLN A 3 6.65 8.99 -25.76
CA GLN A 3 6.76 9.26 -24.35
C GLN A 3 6.72 7.89 -23.67
N ASP A 4 7.88 7.44 -23.20
CA ASP A 4 7.98 6.45 -22.15
C ASP A 4 7.20 7.02 -20.97
N MET A 5 5.89 6.75 -20.95
CA MET A 5 5.09 6.80 -19.74
C MET A 5 5.61 5.67 -18.87
N ASN A 6 6.80 5.90 -18.30
CA ASN A 6 7.16 5.30 -17.05
C ASN A 6 6.15 5.87 -16.06
N ILE A 7 4.96 5.26 -16.04
CA ILE A 7 4.08 5.23 -14.88
C ILE A 7 5.02 4.73 -13.79
N GLN A 8 5.73 5.66 -13.15
CA GLN A 8 6.40 5.40 -11.90
C GLN A 8 5.26 4.94 -11.02
N LYS A 9 5.06 3.61 -10.99
CA LYS A 9 4.06 2.97 -10.17
C LYS A 9 4.27 3.61 -8.81
N ASP A 10 3.25 4.31 -8.36
CA ASP A 10 3.20 4.93 -7.07
C ASP A 10 3.33 3.84 -6.03
N ARG A 11 4.58 3.55 -5.69
CA ARG A 11 4.97 2.35 -4.98
C ARG A 11 5.04 2.68 -3.51
N ILE A 12 4.35 1.88 -2.73
CA ILE A 12 4.50 1.88 -1.28
C ILE A 12 5.90 1.38 -0.94
N GLN A 13 6.61 2.15 -0.12
CA GLN A 13 7.92 1.77 0.39
C GLN A 13 7.77 0.97 1.68
N LEU A 14 8.52 -0.12 1.80
CA LEU A 14 8.53 -1.00 2.96
C LEU A 14 9.76 -0.78 3.81
N TYR A 15 9.54 -0.65 5.10
CA TYR A 15 10.55 -0.45 6.12
C TYR A 15 10.35 -1.45 7.25
N GLN A 16 11.45 -1.82 7.89
CA GLN A 16 11.45 -2.58 9.14
C GLN A 16 12.29 -1.81 10.15
N ASN A 17 11.69 -1.32 11.24
CA ASN A 17 12.39 -0.54 12.27
C ASN A 17 13.15 0.65 11.65
N GLN A 18 12.48 1.44 10.81
CA GLN A 18 13.07 2.59 10.10
C GLN A 18 14.18 2.25 9.09
N VAL A 19 14.47 0.97 8.86
CA VAL A 19 15.42 0.53 7.83
C VAL A 19 14.65 0.22 6.54
N PHE A 20 15.08 0.84 5.44
CA PHE A 20 14.48 0.57 4.12
C PHE A 20 14.70 -0.88 3.71
N VAL A 21 13.63 -1.55 3.29
CA VAL A 21 13.65 -2.94 2.82
C VAL A 21 13.52 -2.99 1.29
N THR A 22 12.41 -2.48 0.76
CA THR A 22 12.12 -2.50 -0.69
C THR A 22 10.90 -1.64 -1.02
N ASP A 23 10.82 -1.15 -2.26
CA ASP A 23 9.65 -0.49 -2.85
C ASP A 23 8.99 -1.34 -3.96
N ASN A 24 9.51 -2.54 -4.20
CA ASN A 24 9.13 -3.38 -5.32
C ASN A 24 8.64 -4.74 -4.81
N VAL A 25 7.40 -4.75 -4.30
CA VAL A 25 6.71 -5.98 -3.86
C VAL A 25 5.40 -6.15 -4.61
N GLU A 26 5.32 -7.19 -5.42
CA GLU A 26 4.09 -7.59 -6.09
C GLU A 26 3.11 -8.20 -5.08
N GLY A 27 1.83 -7.85 -5.20
CA GLY A 27 0.75 -8.42 -4.37
C GLY A 27 0.63 -7.87 -2.95
N ILE A 28 1.52 -6.97 -2.51
CA ILE A 28 1.40 -6.37 -1.17
C ILE A 28 0.29 -5.35 -1.07
N VAL A 29 0.00 -4.65 -2.17
CA VAL A 29 -1.13 -3.72 -2.29
C VAL A 29 -2.16 -4.37 -3.20
N PRO A 30 -3.43 -4.47 -2.78
CA PRO A 30 -4.51 -4.89 -3.67
C PRO A 30 -4.58 -3.99 -4.92
N GLU A 31 -4.99 -4.54 -6.06
CA GLU A 31 -5.02 -3.80 -7.33
C GLU A 31 -5.89 -2.53 -7.27
N PHE A 32 -6.98 -2.56 -6.51
CA PHE A 32 -7.87 -1.40 -6.33
C PHE A 32 -7.26 -0.29 -5.42
N LEU A 33 -6.09 -0.54 -4.81
CA LEU A 33 -5.38 0.42 -3.96
C LEU A 33 -4.04 0.86 -4.58
N THR A 34 -3.79 0.60 -5.86
CA THR A 34 -2.51 0.95 -6.51
C THR A 34 -2.26 2.45 -6.64
N MET A 35 -3.26 3.29 -6.41
CA MET A 35 -3.09 4.75 -6.34
C MET A 35 -2.50 5.22 -4.99
N LEU A 36 -2.40 4.34 -3.99
CA LEU A 36 -1.84 4.69 -2.70
C LEU A 36 -0.33 4.91 -2.79
N ARG A 37 0.09 6.10 -2.37
CA ARG A 37 1.49 6.46 -2.13
C ARG A 37 1.75 6.47 -0.63
N GLY A 38 2.89 5.93 -0.21
CA GLY A 38 3.28 6.04 1.19
C GLY A 38 4.37 5.09 1.63
N VAL A 39 4.52 5.01 2.95
CA VAL A 39 5.52 4.21 3.62
C VAL A 39 4.82 3.29 4.62
N ILE A 40 5.23 2.03 4.67
CA ILE A 40 4.82 1.06 5.68
C ILE A 40 6.06 0.65 6.46
N ASP A 41 6.09 1.00 7.74
CA ASP A 41 7.08 0.48 8.70
C ASP A 41 6.41 -0.57 9.57
N SER A 42 6.89 -1.81 9.49
CA SER A 42 6.38 -2.91 10.32
C SER A 42 7.49 -3.89 10.70
N PRO A 43 7.53 -4.36 11.97
CA PRO A 43 8.42 -5.44 12.37
C PRO A 43 8.09 -6.78 11.68
N ASP A 44 6.90 -6.92 11.08
CA ASP A 44 6.47 -8.12 10.36
C ASP A 44 7.09 -8.23 8.95
N ILE A 45 7.70 -7.15 8.44
CA ILE A 45 8.40 -7.14 7.16
C ILE A 45 9.82 -7.65 7.40
N PRO A 46 10.27 -8.74 6.74
CA PRO A 46 11.63 -9.22 6.93
C PRO A 46 12.66 -8.28 6.28
N LEU A 47 13.79 -8.04 6.95
CA LEU A 47 14.94 -7.32 6.37
C LEU A 47 15.55 -8.05 5.15
N ASN A 48 15.51 -9.38 5.15
CA ASN A 48 16.22 -10.23 4.19
C ASN A 48 15.29 -10.83 3.13
N VAL A 49 14.37 -10.06 2.57
CA VAL A 49 13.46 -10.58 1.55
C VAL A 49 14.13 -10.67 0.17
N SER A 50 14.21 -11.88 -0.37
CA SER A 50 14.41 -12.04 -1.81
C SER A 50 13.09 -11.73 -2.54
N ARG A 51 13.17 -11.36 -3.82
CA ARG A 51 11.98 -11.22 -4.68
C ARG A 51 11.14 -12.50 -4.74
N SER A 52 11.77 -13.67 -4.59
CA SER A 52 11.10 -14.97 -4.52
C SER A 52 10.39 -15.24 -3.19
N TYR A 53 10.91 -14.73 -2.06
CA TYR A 53 10.29 -14.90 -0.74
C TYR A 53 8.96 -14.16 -0.63
N LEU A 54 8.88 -12.96 -1.22
CA LEU A 54 7.64 -12.17 -1.23
C LEU A 54 6.53 -12.83 -2.06
N GLN A 55 6.89 -13.62 -3.07
CA GLN A 55 5.91 -14.42 -3.81
C GLN A 55 5.42 -15.63 -3.00
N ALA A 56 6.10 -16.04 -1.93
CA ALA A 56 5.69 -17.11 -1.02
C ALA A 56 4.62 -16.64 0.00
N ASP A 57 3.49 -16.23 -0.56
CA ASP A 57 2.08 -16.42 -0.16
C ASP A 57 1.60 -15.98 1.24
N GLY A 58 2.29 -16.30 2.35
CA GLY A 58 1.72 -16.10 3.70
C GLY A 58 1.83 -14.68 4.27
N ALA A 59 3.05 -14.12 4.28
CA ALA A 59 3.31 -12.81 4.90
C ALA A 59 2.74 -11.66 4.07
N VAL A 60 2.86 -11.73 2.74
CA VAL A 60 2.33 -10.71 1.83
C VAL A 60 0.80 -10.62 1.91
N LYS A 61 0.10 -11.75 2.00
CA LYS A 61 -1.36 -11.75 2.21
C LYS A 61 -1.76 -11.08 3.52
N LYS A 62 -1.02 -11.30 4.61
CA LYS A 62 -1.27 -10.65 5.91
C LYS A 62 -1.09 -9.14 5.83
N ILE A 63 0.02 -8.69 5.21
CA ILE A 63 0.29 -7.26 5.05
C ILE A 63 -0.76 -6.61 4.14
N SER A 64 -1.10 -7.24 3.01
CA SER A 64 -2.15 -6.77 2.09
C SER A 64 -3.52 -6.65 2.77
N SER A 65 -3.90 -7.66 3.57
CA SER A 65 -5.14 -7.64 4.36
C SER A 65 -5.12 -6.52 5.40
N TYR A 66 -3.98 -6.29 6.04
CA TYR A 66 -3.81 -5.22 7.02
C TYR A 66 -3.95 -3.83 6.39
N ILE A 67 -3.31 -3.60 5.23
CA ILE A 67 -3.44 -2.33 4.47
C ILE A 67 -4.90 -2.10 4.09
N THR A 68 -5.55 -3.12 3.51
CA THR A 68 -6.96 -3.05 3.12
C THR A 68 -7.85 -2.65 4.30
N ARG A 69 -7.64 -3.29 5.46
CA ARG A 69 -8.39 -2.97 6.67
C ARG A 69 -8.14 -1.54 7.15
N LYS A 70 -6.89 -1.08 7.15
CA LYS A 70 -6.54 0.29 7.56
C LYS A 70 -7.18 1.35 6.67
N VAL A 71 -7.19 1.13 5.36
CA VAL A 71 -7.85 2.02 4.41
C VAL A 71 -9.35 2.04 4.64
N ALA A 72 -9.98 0.88 4.78
CA ALA A 72 -11.42 0.77 5.07
C ALA A 72 -11.79 1.47 6.39
N ASP A 73 -11.00 1.25 7.45
CA ASP A 73 -11.21 1.90 8.75
C ASP A 73 -11.09 3.42 8.64
N LYS A 74 -10.13 3.93 7.85
CA LYS A 74 -9.96 5.36 7.63
C LYS A 74 -11.10 5.97 6.84
N LEU A 75 -11.57 5.31 5.77
CA LEU A 75 -12.74 5.72 5.00
C LEU A 75 -14.00 5.75 5.87
N LYS A 76 -14.21 4.70 6.68
CA LYS A 76 -15.33 4.64 7.63
C LYS A 76 -15.27 5.75 8.68
N SER A 77 -14.08 6.04 9.21
CA SER A 77 -13.89 7.15 10.13
C SER A 77 -14.18 8.49 9.46
N LEU A 78 -13.71 8.71 8.23
CA LEU A 78 -13.96 9.95 7.50
C LEU A 78 -15.47 10.13 7.26
N PHE A 79 -16.14 9.09 6.80
CA PHE A 79 -17.59 9.06 6.59
C PHE A 79 -18.38 9.42 7.86
N ASN A 80 -17.98 8.88 9.02
CA ASN A 80 -18.69 9.10 10.29
C ASN A 80 -18.37 10.46 10.91
N SER A 81 -17.14 10.96 10.74
CA SER A 81 -16.67 12.19 11.41
C SER A 81 -16.88 13.45 10.57
N ASN A 82 -16.81 13.33 9.24
CA ASN A 82 -16.94 14.46 8.33
C ASN A 82 -17.54 14.01 6.98
N ARG A 83 -18.87 13.95 6.95
CA ARG A 83 -19.62 13.44 5.81
C ARG A 83 -19.42 14.30 4.54
N GLU A 84 -19.40 15.62 4.68
CA GLU A 84 -19.19 16.54 3.55
C GLU A 84 -17.82 16.34 2.91
N ASP A 85 -16.76 16.23 3.71
CA ASP A 85 -15.39 16.02 3.20
C ASP A 85 -15.22 14.64 2.57
N PHE A 86 -15.92 13.62 3.08
CA PHE A 86 -15.98 12.30 2.44
C PHE A 86 -16.63 12.39 1.05
N GLU A 87 -17.79 13.04 0.93
CA GLU A 87 -18.52 13.17 -0.34
C GLU A 87 -17.76 13.99 -1.37
N ALA A 88 -17.11 15.07 -0.95
CA ALA A 88 -16.28 15.90 -1.81
C ALA A 88 -15.11 15.13 -2.43
N LYS A 89 -14.48 14.24 -1.66
CA LYS A 89 -13.30 13.46 -2.09
C LYS A 89 -13.66 12.16 -2.78
N TRP A 90 -14.89 11.67 -2.68
CA TRP A 90 -15.29 10.35 -3.19
C TRP A 90 -15.06 10.18 -4.69
N ASN A 91 -15.22 11.25 -5.48
CA ASN A 91 -15.00 11.21 -6.93
C ASN A 91 -13.51 11.20 -7.33
N ASP A 92 -12.63 11.55 -6.40
CA ASP A 92 -11.17 11.63 -6.61
C ASP A 92 -10.41 10.40 -6.08
N ILE A 93 -11.12 9.44 -5.48
CA ILE A 93 -10.60 8.15 -4.96
C ILE A 93 -10.82 7.05 -6.00
#